data_AF-A0A558J6Y9-F1
#
_entry.id   AF-A0A558J6Y9-F1
#
_cell.length_a   1.000
_cell.length_b   1.000
_cell.length_c   1.000
_cell.angle_alpha   90.00
_cell.angle_beta   90.00
_cell.angle_gamma   90.00
#
_symmetry.space_group_name_H-M   'P 1'
#
loop_
_entity.id
_entity.type
_entity.pdbx_description
1 polymer ?
#
loop_
_entity_poly.entity_id
_entity_poly.type
_entity_poly.pdbx_seq_one_letter_code
_entity_poly.pdbx_strand_id
1 'polypeptide(L)'
;MPPLLPEYLSQPVQIVIQSPSTDWFIVLAGGAFTLAGAAFGAWLGARGAYKSTLKANRSIVNQSKLEECLKLIDEMQVIYTPVLRSLGSMPNAHGLVEAKAHVSIINPEAMVDLARRIHTLAKLHALPLLMKAERLVVMSLHARALIEDINARLGGGSENTIHDWRSHSSELAKWAHELCVDMESYIVKNART
;
A
#
# COMPACT_ATOMS: atom_id res chain seq x y z
N MET A 1 58.97 -90.47 3.82
CA MET A 1 59.35 -89.26 4.59
C MET A 1 58.58 -88.10 3.98
N PRO A 2 57.70 -87.39 4.70
CA PRO A 2 57.01 -86.23 4.14
C PRO A 2 57.97 -85.03 4.07
N PRO A 3 57.84 -84.15 3.06
CA PRO A 3 58.71 -82.98 2.90
C PRO A 3 58.43 -81.92 3.98
N LEU A 4 59.49 -81.35 4.52
CA LEU A 4 59.47 -80.28 5.53
C LEU A 4 58.94 -78.97 4.92
N LEU A 5 58.08 -78.27 5.67
CA LEU A 5 57.62 -76.93 5.35
C LEU A 5 58.80 -75.94 5.32
N PRO A 6 58.84 -74.97 4.38
CA PRO A 6 59.93 -74.01 4.33
C PRO A 6 59.95 -73.03 5.52
N GLU A 7 61.13 -72.75 6.06
CA GLU A 7 61.40 -71.97 7.28
C GLU A 7 61.00 -70.48 7.24
N TYR A 8 60.51 -69.97 6.11
CA TYR A 8 60.09 -68.57 6.00
C TYR A 8 58.69 -68.28 6.59
N LEU A 9 57.91 -69.29 6.97
CA LEU A 9 56.62 -69.11 7.65
C LEU A 9 56.71 -69.09 9.19
N SER A 10 57.88 -69.37 9.78
CA SER A 10 58.10 -69.35 11.23
C SER A 10 58.58 -68.00 11.79
N GLN A 11 58.76 -66.99 10.94
CA GLN A 11 59.01 -65.63 11.42
C GLN A 11 57.66 -64.97 11.72
N PRO A 12 57.44 -64.41 12.93
CA PRO A 12 56.26 -63.62 13.19
C PRO A 12 56.28 -62.43 12.25
N VAL A 13 55.37 -62.41 11.27
CA VAL A 13 55.12 -61.23 10.45
C VAL A 13 54.61 -60.14 11.40
N GLN A 14 55.54 -59.34 11.91
CA GLN A 14 55.23 -58.11 12.61
C GLN A 14 54.65 -57.16 11.56
N ILE A 15 53.33 -57.18 11.42
CA ILE A 15 52.61 -56.13 10.72
C ILE A 15 52.76 -54.89 11.59
N VAL A 16 53.82 -54.11 11.34
CA VAL A 16 53.96 -52.79 11.93
C VAL A 16 52.90 -51.92 11.28
N ILE A 17 51.71 -51.89 11.89
CA ILE A 17 50.70 -50.89 11.58
C ILE A 17 51.29 -49.57 12.09
N GLN A 18 52.07 -48.88 11.26
CA GLN A 18 52.35 -47.47 11.46
C GLN A 18 51.03 -46.74 11.24
N SER A 19 50.20 -46.67 12.28
CA SER A 19 49.10 -45.72 12.31
C SER A 19 49.73 -44.33 12.30
N PRO A 20 49.57 -43.51 11.24
CA PRO A 20 50.01 -42.13 11.31
C PRO A 20 49.31 -41.48 12.50
N SER A 21 50.08 -40.81 13.37
CA SER A 21 49.52 -40.07 14.50
C SER A 21 48.49 -39.10 13.94
N THR A 22 47.21 -39.38 14.19
CA THR A 22 46.13 -38.52 13.73
C THR A 22 46.32 -37.18 14.40
N ASP A 23 46.64 -36.17 13.60
CA ASP A 23 46.87 -34.83 14.10
C ASP A 23 45.51 -34.22 14.44
N TRP A 24 45.07 -34.44 15.68
CA TRP A 24 43.77 -34.02 16.19
C TRP A 24 43.54 -32.51 16.03
N PHE A 25 44.63 -31.73 15.94
CA PHE A 25 44.57 -30.31 15.66
C PHE A 25 44.04 -30.01 14.26
N ILE A 26 44.41 -30.81 13.26
CA ILE A 26 43.92 -30.67 11.87
C ILE A 26 42.46 -31.10 11.77
N VAL A 27 42.06 -32.15 12.50
CA VAL A 27 40.67 -32.60 12.56
C VAL A 27 39.77 -31.57 13.25
N LEU A 28 40.22 -30.98 14.36
CA LEU A 28 39.52 -29.91 15.07
C LEU A 28 39.44 -28.63 14.23
N ALA A 29 40.53 -28.22 13.58
CA ALA A 29 40.56 -27.06 12.70
C ALA A 29 39.64 -27.26 11.49
N GLY A 30 39.69 -28.43 10.83
CA GLY A 30 38.83 -28.77 9.71
C GLY A 30 37.34 -28.81 10.09
N GLY A 31 37.01 -29.36 11.25
CA GLY A 31 35.66 -29.35 11.80
C GLY A 31 35.15 -27.94 12.09
N ALA A 32 36.00 -27.08 12.68
CA ALA A 32 35.66 -25.69 12.98
C ALA A 32 35.44 -24.86 11.70
N PHE A 33 36.29 -25.02 10.67
CA PHE A 33 36.12 -24.34 9.38
C PHE A 33 34.85 -24.80 8.64
N THR A 34 34.51 -26.08 8.72
CA THR A 34 33.29 -26.61 8.10
C THR A 34 32.03 -26.08 8.79
N LEU A 35 32.03 -26.02 10.13
CA LEU A 35 30.95 -25.41 10.91
C LEU A 35 30.84 -23.90 10.65
N ALA A 36 31.96 -23.18 10.62
CA ALA A 36 31.98 -21.75 10.33
C ALA A 36 31.52 -21.44 8.89
N GLY A 37 31.95 -22.24 7.91
CA GLY A 37 31.51 -22.13 6.52
C GLY A 37 30.01 -22.42 6.35
N ALA A 38 29.50 -23.46 7.01
CA ALA A 38 28.08 -23.78 7.03
C ALA A 38 27.23 -22.69 7.72
N ALA A 39 27.71 -22.17 8.86
CA ALA A 39 27.06 -21.06 9.57
C ALA A 39 27.04 -19.78 8.72
N PHE A 40 28.14 -19.48 8.03
CA PHE A 40 28.23 -18.32 7.14
C PHE A 40 27.32 -18.46 5.90
N GLY A 41 27.27 -19.65 5.30
CA GLY A 41 26.34 -19.96 4.20
C GLY A 41 24.87 -19.86 4.62
N ALA A 42 24.52 -20.39 5.80
CA ALA A 42 23.18 -20.27 6.37
C ALA A 42 22.81 -18.81 6.68
N TRP A 43 23.75 -18.01 7.19
CA TRP A 43 23.56 -16.59 7.47
C TRP A 43 23.27 -15.78 6.20
N LEU A 44 24.04 -16.01 5.12
CA LEU A 44 23.79 -15.36 3.83
C LEU A 44 22.45 -15.78 3.21
N GLY A 45 22.11 -17.07 3.29
CA GLY A 45 20.82 -17.60 2.85
C GLY A 45 19.65 -16.98 3.61
N ALA A 46 19.75 -16.90 4.94
CA ALA A 46 18.75 -16.26 5.80
C ALA A 46 18.60 -14.77 5.51
N ARG A 47 19.70 -14.06 5.24
CA ARG A 47 19.69 -12.63 4.90
C ARG A 47 19.04 -12.36 3.54
N GLY A 48 19.27 -13.23 2.55
CA GLY A 48 18.62 -13.18 1.25
C GLY A 48 17.12 -13.46 1.34
N ALA A 49 16.76 -14.53 2.06
CA ALA A 49 15.37 -14.87 2.35
C ALA A 49 14.67 -13.71 3.04
N TYR A 50 15.21 -13.17 4.14
CA TYR A 50 14.63 -12.04 4.88
C TYR A 50 14.39 -10.80 4.00
N LYS A 51 15.34 -10.43 3.14
CA LYS A 51 15.15 -9.34 2.18
C LYS A 51 14.03 -9.62 1.18
N SER A 52 13.92 -10.86 0.70
CA SER A 52 12.84 -11.26 -0.20
C SER A 52 11.48 -11.27 0.50
N THR A 53 11.39 -11.74 1.75
CA THR A 53 10.17 -11.72 2.55
C THR A 53 9.76 -10.29 2.88
N LEU A 54 10.71 -9.40 3.20
CA LEU A 54 10.43 -7.98 3.38
C LEU A 54 9.88 -7.32 2.10
N LYS A 55 10.45 -7.66 0.93
CA LYS A 55 9.96 -7.15 -0.35
C LYS A 55 8.54 -7.65 -0.65
N ALA A 56 8.27 -8.94 -0.43
CA ALA A 56 6.95 -9.54 -0.63
C ALA A 56 5.91 -8.99 0.36
N ASN A 57 6.27 -8.83 1.64
CA ASN A 57 5.38 -8.20 2.62
C ASN A 57 5.09 -6.74 2.25
N ARG A 58 6.09 -5.99 1.77
CA ARG A 58 5.90 -4.61 1.33
C ARG A 58 5.01 -4.51 0.09
N SER A 59 5.08 -5.46 -0.85
CA SER A 59 4.18 -5.47 -2.01
C SER A 59 2.74 -5.78 -1.59
N ILE A 60 2.53 -6.76 -0.70
CA ILE A 60 1.20 -7.09 -0.16
C ILE A 60 0.60 -5.90 0.59
N VAL A 61 1.40 -5.25 1.46
CA VAL A 61 0.95 -4.06 2.21
C VAL A 61 0.60 -2.93 1.25
N ASN A 62 1.44 -2.65 0.24
CA ASN A 62 1.15 -1.62 -0.74
C ASN A 62 -0.12 -1.92 -1.54
N GLN A 63 -0.35 -3.17 -1.95
CA GLN A 63 -1.57 -3.57 -2.64
C GLN A 63 -2.81 -3.36 -1.76
N SER A 64 -2.77 -3.82 -0.51
CA SER A 64 -3.86 -3.60 0.46
C SER A 64 -4.14 -2.11 0.68
N LYS A 65 -3.11 -1.25 0.71
CA LYS A 65 -3.28 0.20 0.84
C LYS A 65 -3.80 0.88 -0.42
N LEU A 66 -3.48 0.36 -1.60
CA LEU A 66 -4.09 0.80 -2.86
C LEU A 66 -5.56 0.42 -2.95
N GLU A 67 -5.94 -0.78 -2.49
CA GLU A 67 -7.33 -1.21 -2.38
C GLU A 67 -8.11 -0.36 -1.36
N GLU A 68 -7.49 -0.02 -0.23
CA GLU A 68 -8.06 0.93 0.73
C GLU A 68 -8.30 2.31 0.08
N CYS A 69 -7.33 2.80 -0.68
CA CYS A 69 -7.45 4.06 -1.41
C CYS A 69 -8.61 4.02 -2.43
N LEU A 70 -8.75 2.92 -3.18
CA LEU A 70 -9.87 2.72 -4.12
C LEU A 70 -11.23 2.78 -3.42
N LYS A 71 -11.38 2.09 -2.27
CA LYS A 71 -12.64 2.12 -1.51
C LYS A 71 -13.01 3.53 -1.07
N LEU A 72 -12.04 4.33 -0.64
CA LEU A 72 -12.29 5.72 -0.23
C LEU A 72 -12.65 6.62 -1.42
N ILE A 73 -12.03 6.38 -2.59
CA ILE A 73 -12.38 7.09 -3.83
C ILE A 73 -13.82 6.76 -4.24
N ASP A 74 -14.20 5.48 -4.18
CA ASP A 74 -15.56 5.01 -4.48
C ASP A 74 -16.59 5.62 -3.51
N GLU A 75 -16.31 5.59 -2.20
CA GLU A 75 -17.13 6.25 -1.19
C GLU A 75 -17.31 7.75 -1.50
N MET A 76 -16.24 8.42 -1.94
CA MET A 76 -16.29 9.82 -2.32
C MET A 76 -17.15 10.06 -3.58
N GLN A 77 -17.08 9.17 -4.56
CA GLN A 77 -17.89 9.22 -5.78
C GLN A 77 -19.36 8.90 -5.54
N VAL A 78 -19.68 7.93 -4.68
CA VAL A 78 -21.06 7.47 -4.43
C VAL A 78 -21.82 8.44 -3.56
N ILE A 79 -21.17 9.03 -2.54
CA ILE A 79 -21.86 9.85 -1.54
C ILE A 79 -21.89 11.32 -1.96
N TYR A 80 -20.75 11.91 -2.34
CA TYR A 80 -20.64 13.37 -2.42
C TYR A 80 -20.86 13.91 -3.84
N THR A 81 -20.42 13.19 -4.87
CA THR A 81 -20.58 13.62 -6.26
C THR A 81 -22.05 13.77 -6.68
N PRO A 82 -22.97 12.84 -6.34
CA PRO A 82 -24.36 12.96 -6.74
C PRO A 82 -25.04 14.14 -6.06
N VAL A 83 -24.67 14.44 -4.80
CA VAL A 83 -25.31 15.54 -4.07
C VAL A 83 -24.83 16.89 -4.58
N LEU A 84 -23.54 17.05 -4.88
CA LEU A 84 -23.04 18.26 -5.55
C LEU A 84 -23.69 18.44 -6.93
N ARG A 85 -23.88 17.35 -7.68
CA ARG A 85 -24.57 17.38 -8.98
C ARG A 85 -26.05 17.75 -8.83
N SER A 86 -26.75 17.20 -7.83
CA SER A 86 -28.15 17.53 -7.58
C SER A 86 -28.32 19.00 -7.23
N LEU A 87 -27.41 19.57 -6.42
CA LEU A 87 -27.41 21.00 -6.09
C LEU A 87 -27.25 21.89 -7.34
N GLY A 88 -26.41 21.52 -8.30
CA GLY A 88 -26.30 22.23 -9.57
C GLY A 88 -27.59 22.21 -10.41
N SER A 89 -28.43 21.19 -10.25
CA SER A 89 -29.62 20.97 -11.09
C SER A 89 -30.94 21.59 -10.56
N MET A 90 -30.97 22.19 -9.37
CA MET A 90 -32.21 22.63 -8.71
C MET A 90 -32.87 23.90 -9.30
N PRO A 91 -34.20 23.93 -9.55
CA PRO A 91 -34.90 25.11 -10.09
C PRO A 91 -35.05 26.29 -9.10
N ASN A 92 -35.10 27.52 -9.65
CA ASN A 92 -34.91 28.78 -8.91
C ASN A 92 -35.94 29.12 -7.82
N ALA A 93 -37.20 28.69 -7.94
CA ALA A 93 -38.29 29.20 -7.09
C ALA A 93 -38.48 28.44 -5.75
N HIS A 94 -37.98 27.21 -5.62
CA HIS A 94 -38.06 26.38 -4.40
C HIS A 94 -36.66 25.93 -3.91
N GLY A 95 -35.61 26.35 -4.62
CA GLY A 95 -34.27 25.79 -4.53
C GLY A 95 -33.56 25.98 -3.19
N LEU A 96 -33.91 26.96 -2.35
CA LEU A 96 -33.21 27.17 -1.07
C LEU A 96 -33.55 26.09 -0.03
N VAL A 97 -34.84 25.77 0.10
CA VAL A 97 -35.32 24.76 1.05
C VAL A 97 -34.89 23.37 0.60
N GLU A 98 -35.01 23.09 -0.70
CA GLU A 98 -34.52 21.84 -1.31
C GLU A 98 -32.99 21.71 -1.21
N ALA A 99 -32.22 22.77 -1.52
CA ALA A 99 -30.77 22.74 -1.38
C ALA A 99 -30.33 22.47 0.06
N LYS A 100 -31.00 23.07 1.05
CA LYS A 100 -30.73 22.78 2.47
C LYS A 100 -31.07 21.34 2.84
N ALA A 101 -32.19 20.81 2.37
CA ALA A 101 -32.53 19.42 2.60
C ALA A 101 -31.45 18.48 2.02
N HIS A 102 -30.97 18.75 0.80
CA HIS A 102 -29.90 17.97 0.19
C HIS A 102 -28.54 18.12 0.89
N VAL A 103 -28.18 19.34 1.29
CA VAL A 103 -26.93 19.62 2.00
C VAL A 103 -26.93 19.04 3.42
N SER A 104 -28.08 19.00 4.10
CA SER A 104 -28.20 18.42 5.45
C SER A 104 -27.93 16.92 5.50
N ILE A 105 -28.00 16.22 4.36
CA ILE A 105 -27.65 14.81 4.25
C ILE A 105 -26.12 14.63 4.26
N ILE A 106 -25.37 15.65 3.84
CA ILE A 106 -23.92 15.59 3.76
C ILE A 106 -23.29 16.09 5.06
N ASN A 107 -22.39 15.30 5.62
CA ASN A 107 -21.41 15.83 6.58
C ASN A 107 -20.20 16.41 5.82
N PRO A 108 -20.02 17.74 5.76
CA PRO A 108 -18.92 18.35 5.03
C PRO A 108 -17.55 18.06 5.66
N GLU A 109 -17.49 17.77 6.96
CA GLU A 109 -16.23 17.38 7.62
C GLU A 109 -15.81 15.97 7.19
N ALA A 110 -16.76 15.04 7.13
CA ALA A 110 -16.49 13.67 6.67
C ALA A 110 -15.93 13.65 5.24
N MET A 111 -16.40 14.54 4.35
CA MET A 111 -15.86 14.69 3.00
C MET A 111 -14.38 15.12 3.00
N VAL A 112 -14.04 16.11 3.82
CA VAL A 112 -12.66 16.61 3.94
C VAL A 112 -11.75 15.54 4.55
N ASP A 113 -12.24 14.80 5.54
CA ASP A 113 -11.49 13.72 6.17
C ASP A 113 -11.23 12.57 5.21
N LEU A 114 -12.21 12.20 4.38
CA LEU A 114 -12.02 11.22 3.30
C LEU A 114 -10.94 11.69 2.31
N ALA A 115 -11.01 12.93 1.84
CA ALA A 115 -10.01 13.48 0.93
C ALA A 115 -8.60 13.50 1.56
N ARG A 116 -8.49 13.81 2.85
CA ARG A 116 -7.21 13.78 3.60
C ARG A 116 -6.67 12.36 3.77
N ARG A 117 -7.54 11.38 4.00
CA ARG A 117 -7.14 9.96 4.06
C ARG A 117 -6.62 9.49 2.70
N ILE A 118 -7.31 9.84 1.61
CA ILE A 118 -6.85 9.57 0.24
C ILE A 118 -5.49 10.23 -0.02
N HIS A 119 -5.31 11.50 0.36
CA HIS A 119 -4.02 12.19 0.26
C HIS A 119 -2.91 11.50 1.05
N THR A 120 -3.19 11.06 2.27
CA THR A 120 -2.21 10.37 3.12
C THR A 120 -1.79 9.04 2.49
N LEU A 121 -2.74 8.26 1.98
CA LEU A 121 -2.46 7.00 1.29
C LEU A 121 -1.68 7.24 -0.02
N ALA A 122 -2.05 8.25 -0.79
CA ALA A 122 -1.33 8.63 -2.00
C ALA A 122 0.12 9.04 -1.68
N LYS A 123 0.33 9.87 -0.65
CA LYS A 123 1.67 10.30 -0.21
C LYS A 123 2.57 9.14 0.18
N LEU A 124 2.01 8.13 0.86
CA LEU A 124 2.79 7.01 1.42
C LEU A 124 2.99 5.87 0.42
N HIS A 125 2.02 5.61 -0.46
CA HIS A 125 1.97 4.38 -1.26
C HIS A 125 1.81 4.63 -2.77
N ALA A 126 1.46 5.84 -3.20
CA ALA A 126 1.22 6.15 -4.61
C ALA A 126 1.61 7.60 -4.95
N LEU A 127 2.90 7.92 -4.85
CA LEU A 127 3.43 9.28 -5.10
C LEU A 127 2.93 9.93 -6.41
N PRO A 128 2.77 9.19 -7.54
CA PRO A 128 2.23 9.78 -8.77
C PRO A 128 0.78 10.28 -8.65
N LEU A 129 0.03 9.84 -7.65
CA LEU A 129 -1.33 10.32 -7.35
C LEU A 129 -1.36 11.54 -6.43
N LEU A 130 -0.22 11.93 -5.83
CA LEU A 130 -0.19 12.94 -4.78
C LEU A 130 -0.81 14.27 -5.22
N MET A 131 -0.45 14.76 -6.41
CA MET A 131 -0.99 16.01 -6.97
C MET A 131 -2.51 15.95 -7.17
N LYS A 132 -3.05 14.78 -7.55
CA LYS A 132 -4.50 14.59 -7.72
C LYS A 132 -5.21 14.56 -6.36
N ALA A 133 -4.60 13.88 -5.39
CA ALA A 133 -5.14 13.81 -4.04
C ALA A 133 -5.08 15.16 -3.30
N GLU A 134 -4.05 15.99 -3.54
CA GLU A 134 -4.00 17.37 -3.05
C GLU A 134 -5.13 18.22 -3.62
N ARG A 135 -5.37 18.14 -4.93
CA ARG A 135 -6.50 18.84 -5.57
C ARG A 135 -7.83 18.38 -5.00
N LEU A 136 -7.98 17.09 -4.70
CA LEU A 136 -9.17 16.53 -4.07
C LEU A 136 -9.41 17.13 -2.67
N VAL A 137 -8.36 17.31 -1.87
CA VAL A 137 -8.45 17.99 -0.56
C VAL A 137 -8.87 19.45 -0.74
N VAL A 138 -8.22 20.19 -1.64
CA VAL A 138 -8.57 21.60 -1.90
C VAL A 138 -10.03 21.71 -2.32
N MET A 139 -10.50 20.86 -3.22
CA MET A 139 -11.88 20.83 -3.67
C MET A 139 -12.86 20.49 -2.54
N SER A 140 -12.53 19.52 -1.67
CA SER A 140 -13.37 19.19 -0.51
C SER A 140 -13.53 20.38 0.45
N LEU A 141 -12.49 21.22 0.60
CA LEU A 141 -12.59 22.46 1.38
C LEU A 141 -13.50 23.49 0.71
N HIS A 142 -13.45 23.62 -0.62
CA HIS A 142 -14.35 24.51 -1.36
C HIS A 142 -15.81 24.05 -1.26
N ALA A 143 -16.05 22.75 -1.40
CA ALA A 143 -17.38 22.17 -1.26
C ALA A 143 -17.91 22.31 0.18
N ARG A 144 -17.06 22.18 1.20
CA ARG A 144 -17.41 22.51 2.59
C ARG A 144 -17.81 23.98 2.75
N ALA A 145 -17.01 24.90 2.22
CA ALA A 145 -17.31 26.33 2.32
C ALA A 145 -18.64 26.69 1.63
N LEU A 146 -18.92 26.07 0.48
CA LEU A 146 -20.20 26.23 -0.22
C LEU A 146 -21.38 25.71 0.63
N ILE A 147 -21.23 24.53 1.23
CA ILE A 147 -22.23 23.94 2.13
C ILE A 147 -22.49 24.83 3.36
N GLU A 148 -21.43 25.38 3.96
CA GLU A 148 -21.54 26.30 5.09
C GLU A 148 -22.24 27.62 4.68
N ASP A 149 -21.94 28.19 3.52
CA ASP A 149 -22.61 29.38 3.00
C ASP A 149 -24.11 29.12 2.70
N ILE A 150 -24.44 27.97 2.10
CA ILE A 150 -25.85 27.55 1.89
C ILE A 150 -26.58 27.43 3.24
N ASN A 151 -25.95 26.82 4.24
CA ASN A 151 -26.54 26.67 5.57
C ASN A 151 -26.72 28.01 6.30
N ALA A 152 -25.73 28.90 6.23
CA ALA A 152 -25.73 30.20 6.89
C ALA A 152 -26.79 31.16 6.34
N ARG A 153 -27.06 31.12 5.03
CA ARG A 153 -28.05 32.00 4.39
C ARG A 153 -29.47 31.45 4.56
N LEU A 154 -30.01 31.63 5.78
CA LEU A 154 -31.42 31.39 6.11
C LEU A 154 -32.32 32.45 5.46
N GLY A 155 -32.98 32.11 4.35
CA GLY A 155 -34.17 32.81 3.87
C GLY A 155 -33.98 34.08 3.03
N GLY A 156 -32.79 34.34 2.48
CA GLY A 156 -32.51 35.61 1.78
C GLY A 156 -31.35 35.60 0.78
N GLY A 157 -31.16 34.51 0.02
CA GLY A 157 -30.25 34.54 -1.14
C GLY A 157 -30.89 35.29 -2.30
N SER A 158 -30.21 36.28 -2.88
CA SER A 158 -30.65 36.85 -4.16
C SER A 158 -30.55 35.79 -5.27
N GLU A 159 -31.33 35.94 -6.35
CA GLU A 159 -31.26 35.00 -7.50
C GLU A 159 -29.83 34.81 -8.01
N ASN A 160 -29.01 35.86 -7.96
CA ASN A 160 -27.59 35.81 -8.32
C ASN A 160 -26.79 34.87 -7.40
N THR A 161 -27.04 34.89 -6.09
CA THR A 161 -26.35 33.98 -5.15
C THR A 161 -26.72 32.52 -5.40
N ILE A 162 -28.00 32.25 -5.70
CA ILE A 162 -28.46 30.89 -6.02
C ILE A 162 -27.83 30.41 -7.33
N HIS A 163 -27.76 31.29 -8.35
CA HIS A 163 -27.08 31.00 -9.61
C HIS A 163 -25.60 30.67 -9.40
N ASP A 164 -24.90 31.45 -8.58
CA ASP A 164 -23.48 31.22 -8.28
C ASP A 164 -23.26 29.89 -7.57
N TRP A 165 -24.11 29.51 -6.60
CA TRP A 165 -24.02 28.21 -5.94
C TRP A 165 -24.23 27.04 -6.90
N ARG A 166 -25.16 27.17 -7.85
CA ARG A 166 -25.40 26.13 -8.87
C ARG A 166 -24.21 25.97 -9.79
N SER A 167 -23.64 27.07 -10.26
CA SER A 167 -22.44 27.05 -11.09
C SER A 167 -21.28 26.38 -10.35
N HIS A 168 -20.99 26.84 -9.12
CA HIS A 168 -19.90 26.30 -8.32
C HIS A 168 -20.11 24.83 -7.93
N SER A 169 -21.31 24.43 -7.53
CA SER A 169 -21.60 23.02 -7.19
C SER A 169 -21.47 22.09 -8.40
N SER A 170 -21.93 22.52 -9.58
CA SER A 170 -21.80 21.76 -10.82
C SER A 170 -20.33 21.60 -11.23
N GLU A 171 -19.53 22.66 -11.16
CA GLU A 171 -18.10 22.60 -11.44
C GLU A 171 -17.35 21.70 -10.46
N LEU A 172 -17.64 21.83 -9.16
CA LEU A 172 -17.06 20.99 -8.11
C LEU A 172 -17.43 19.51 -8.32
N ALA A 173 -18.68 19.20 -8.67
CA ALA A 173 -19.11 17.83 -8.97
C ALA A 173 -18.36 17.24 -10.17
N LYS A 174 -18.16 18.04 -11.22
CA LYS A 174 -17.42 17.63 -12.42
C LYS A 174 -15.95 17.34 -12.09
N TRP A 175 -15.29 18.26 -11.38
CA TRP A 175 -13.90 18.10 -10.96
C TRP A 175 -13.70 16.91 -10.02
N ALA A 176 -14.60 16.72 -9.05
CA ALA A 176 -14.58 15.57 -8.13
C ALA A 176 -14.61 14.26 -8.92
N HIS A 177 -15.55 14.16 -9.85
CA HIS A 177 -15.71 12.98 -10.68
C HIS A 177 -14.48 12.71 -11.55
N GLU A 178 -13.99 13.73 -12.26
CA GLU A 178 -12.80 13.61 -13.12
C GLU A 178 -11.57 13.16 -12.31
N LEU A 179 -11.29 13.81 -11.16
CA LEU A 179 -10.17 13.44 -10.31
C LEU A 179 -10.27 12.01 -9.77
N CYS A 180 -11.46 11.61 -9.31
CA CYS A 180 -11.67 10.27 -8.78
C CYS A 180 -11.52 9.20 -9.87
N VAL A 181 -12.09 9.40 -11.08
CA VAL A 181 -11.95 8.47 -12.22
C VAL A 181 -10.48 8.33 -12.65
N ASP A 182 -9.75 9.45 -12.66
CA ASP A 182 -8.33 9.50 -13.00
C ASP A 182 -7.46 8.74 -12.00
N MET A 183 -7.78 8.83 -10.71
CA MET A 183 -7.09 8.13 -9.64
C MET A 183 -7.42 6.64 -9.66
N GLU A 184 -8.69 6.28 -9.84
CA GLU A 184 -9.14 4.90 -9.99
C GLU A 184 -8.45 4.21 -11.18
N SER A 185 -8.45 4.86 -12.36
CA SER A 185 -7.82 4.33 -13.56
C SER A 185 -6.33 4.05 -13.36
N TYR A 186 -5.63 4.92 -12.64
CA TYR A 186 -4.23 4.71 -12.30
C TYR A 186 -4.05 3.51 -11.35
N ILE A 187 -4.89 3.38 -10.31
CA ILE A 187 -4.75 2.29 -9.35
C ILE A 187 -5.06 0.95 -10.05
N VAL A 188 -6.13 0.87 -10.83
CA VAL A 188 -6.50 -0.34 -11.59
C VAL A 188 -5.40 -0.75 -12.57
N LYS A 189 -4.76 0.21 -13.26
CA LYS A 189 -3.67 -0.06 -14.19
C LYS A 189 -2.43 -0.64 -13.48
N ASN A 190 -2.07 -0.09 -12.33
CA ASN A 190 -0.88 -0.51 -11.57
C ASN A 190 -1.11 -1.71 -10.65
N ALA A 191 -2.36 -2.08 -10.37
CA ALA A 191 -2.68 -3.32 -9.65
C ALA A 191 -2.55 -4.58 -10.51
N ARG A 192 -2.47 -4.44 -11.85
CA ARG A 192 -2.35 -5.55 -12.82
C ARG A 192 -0.91 -5.85 -13.25
N THR A 193 0.06 -5.05 -12.82
CA THR A 193 1.49 -5.14 -13.15
C THR A 193 2.30 -5.59 -11.95
#